data_AF-A0A9D5IHX2-F1
#
_entry.id   AF-A0A9D5IHX2-F1
#
_cell.length_a   1.000
_cell.length_b   1.000
_cell.length_c   1.000
_cell.angle_alpha   90.00
_cell.angle_beta   90.00
_cell.angle_gamma   90.00
#
_symmetry.space_group_name_H-M   'P 1'
#
loop_
_entity.id
_entity.type
_entity.pdbx_description
1 polymer ?
#
loop_
_entity_poly.entity_id
_entity_poly.type
_entity_poly.pdbx_seq_one_letter_code
_entity_poly.pdbx_strand_id
1 'polypeptide(L)'
;MPHFVEDAGDPLSAGWLSRRISFIWRNNGIEAVGEEEVEWTLLENGMRVTQPQFGQTGQVVQYTIQMMLTKMPQGGERWWKCPVCSSRVNDLYLVADRDRLACRKCCKLVYQSRYTPQKPKRRRKRAQQSHRLPSLLAH
;
A
#
# COMPACT_ATOMS: atom_id res chain seq x y z
N MET A 1 1.81 -21.84 9.87
CA MET A 1 2.70 -21.45 8.75
C MET A 1 2.73 -19.93 8.66
N PRO A 2 3.84 -19.29 8.27
CA PRO A 2 3.84 -17.84 8.03
C PRO A 2 2.91 -17.51 6.86
N HIS A 3 2.12 -16.44 6.98
CA HIS A 3 1.36 -15.88 5.87
C HIS A 3 2.22 -14.83 5.16
N PHE A 4 2.45 -15.00 3.87
CA PHE A 4 3.28 -14.05 3.12
C PHE A 4 2.44 -12.89 2.59
N VAL A 5 3.07 -11.73 2.42
CA VAL A 5 2.42 -10.55 1.82
C VAL A 5 1.97 -10.87 0.40
N GLU A 6 2.79 -11.64 -0.31
CA GLU A 6 2.58 -12.07 -1.68
C GLU A 6 1.34 -12.99 -1.83
N ASP A 7 0.95 -13.70 -0.76
CA ASP A 7 -0.23 -14.58 -0.74
C ASP A 7 -1.52 -13.82 -0.35
N ALA A 8 -1.40 -12.59 0.16
CA ALA A 8 -2.56 -11.81 0.61
C ALA A 8 -3.30 -11.09 -0.54
N GLY A 9 -2.87 -11.31 -1.78
CA GLY A 9 -3.37 -10.64 -2.98
C GLY A 9 -3.11 -9.13 -3.01
N ASP A 10 -3.86 -8.43 -3.87
CA ASP A 10 -3.65 -7.00 -4.08
C ASP A 10 -4.16 -6.19 -2.88
N PRO A 11 -3.32 -5.32 -2.27
CA PRO A 11 -3.74 -4.50 -1.16
C PRO A 11 -4.50 -3.25 -1.61
N LEU A 12 -5.33 -2.74 -0.71
CA LEU A 12 -5.90 -1.41 -0.84
C LEU A 12 -4.83 -0.34 -0.58
N SER A 13 -4.22 0.15 -1.65
CA SER A 13 -3.12 1.11 -1.61
C SER A 13 -3.63 2.56 -1.58
N ALA A 14 -3.08 3.41 -0.71
CA ALA A 14 -3.47 4.83 -0.61
C ALA A 14 -3.12 5.62 -1.89
N GLY A 15 -2.02 5.24 -2.54
CA GLY A 15 -1.62 5.78 -3.84
C GLY A 15 -2.60 5.44 -4.98
N TRP A 16 -3.28 4.28 -4.91
CA TRP A 16 -4.28 3.87 -5.89
C TRP A 16 -5.51 4.78 -5.84
N LEU A 17 -6.02 5.07 -4.63
CA LEU A 17 -7.20 5.94 -4.45
C LEU A 17 -6.92 7.34 -5.02
N SER A 18 -5.70 7.83 -4.81
CA SER A 18 -5.24 9.12 -5.32
C SER A 18 -5.32 9.21 -6.85
N ARG A 19 -4.97 8.13 -7.57
CA ARG A 19 -5.04 8.10 -9.04
C ARG A 19 -6.49 8.02 -9.54
N ARG A 20 -7.33 7.23 -8.88
CA ARG A 20 -8.73 7.03 -9.30
C ARG A 20 -9.60 8.28 -9.10
N ILE A 21 -9.48 8.95 -7.96
CA ILE A 21 -10.23 10.19 -7.69
C ILE A 21 -9.86 11.27 -8.70
N SER A 22 -8.56 11.46 -8.94
CA SER A 22 -8.06 12.50 -9.85
C SER A 22 -8.41 12.26 -11.32
N PHE A 23 -8.64 11.00 -11.73
CA PHE A 23 -8.84 10.66 -13.14
C PHE A 23 -10.31 10.48 -13.53
N ILE A 24 -11.16 9.95 -12.62
CA ILE A 24 -12.54 9.53 -12.96
C ILE A 24 -13.59 10.32 -12.18
N TRP A 25 -13.21 11.22 -11.25
CA TRP A 25 -14.14 12.00 -10.42
C TRP A 25 -15.19 11.16 -9.69
N ARG A 26 -14.87 9.89 -9.41
CA ARG A 26 -15.76 8.97 -8.69
C ARG A 26 -15.49 9.03 -7.19
N ASN A 27 -16.56 9.20 -6.42
CA ASN A 27 -16.54 9.18 -4.96
C ASN A 27 -16.99 7.83 -4.38
N ASN A 28 -17.24 6.82 -5.22
CA ASN A 28 -17.55 5.47 -4.80
C ASN A 28 -17.14 4.46 -5.89
N GLY A 29 -17.14 3.19 -5.53
CA GLY A 29 -16.93 2.09 -6.45
C GLY A 29 -16.77 0.76 -5.74
N ILE A 30 -16.41 -0.26 -6.50
CA ILE A 30 -16.03 -1.57 -6.02
C ILE A 30 -14.57 -1.80 -6.39
N GLU A 31 -13.80 -2.42 -5.51
CA GLU A 31 -12.42 -2.82 -5.77
C GLU A 31 -12.13 -4.19 -5.17
N ALA A 32 -11.40 -5.03 -5.90
CA ALA A 32 -10.86 -6.26 -5.36
C ALA A 32 -9.71 -5.96 -4.39
N VAL A 33 -9.78 -6.50 -3.18
CA VAL A 33 -8.70 -6.44 -2.19
C VAL A 33 -8.46 -7.84 -1.65
N GLY A 34 -7.29 -8.39 -1.97
CA GLY A 34 -7.08 -9.83 -1.82
C GLY A 34 -7.96 -10.62 -2.79
N GLU A 35 -8.79 -11.51 -2.26
CA GLU A 35 -9.76 -12.32 -3.03
C GLU A 35 -11.19 -11.77 -2.93
N GLU A 36 -11.40 -10.69 -2.19
CA GLU A 36 -12.72 -10.16 -1.85
C GLU A 36 -13.03 -8.87 -2.60
N GLU A 37 -14.27 -8.69 -3.00
CA GLU A 37 -14.77 -7.43 -3.53
C GLU A 37 -15.22 -6.51 -2.40
N VAL A 38 -14.68 -5.30 -2.41
CA VAL A 38 -14.93 -4.29 -1.40
C VAL A 38 -15.60 -3.10 -2.04
N GLU A 39 -16.83 -2.81 -1.63
CA GLU A 39 -17.48 -1.55 -1.98
C GLU A 39 -16.92 -0.44 -1.11
N TRP A 40 -16.64 0.70 -1.73
CA TRP A 40 -16.08 1.84 -1.06
C TRP A 40 -16.79 3.12 -1.45
N THR A 41 -16.84 4.06 -0.51
CA THR A 41 -17.31 5.43 -0.72
C THR A 41 -16.36 6.40 -0.05
N LEU A 42 -15.85 7.35 -0.81
CA LEU A 42 -15.00 8.42 -0.34
C LEU A 42 -15.79 9.36 0.58
N LEU A 43 -15.19 9.68 1.72
CA LEU A 43 -15.65 10.66 2.68
C LEU A 43 -14.64 11.80 2.74
N GLU A 44 -14.99 12.89 3.42
CA GLU A 44 -14.11 14.06 3.59
C GLU A 44 -12.72 13.69 4.15
N ASN A 45 -12.69 12.83 5.18
CA ASN A 45 -11.48 12.48 5.94
C ASN A 45 -11.13 10.98 5.87
N GLY A 46 -11.65 10.27 4.88
CA GLY A 46 -11.49 8.83 4.85
C GLY A 46 -12.31 8.15 3.77
N MET A 47 -12.54 6.85 3.98
CA MET A 47 -13.31 6.02 3.09
C MET A 47 -14.20 5.11 3.92
N ARG A 48 -15.47 5.06 3.58
CA ARG A 48 -16.38 4.01 4.05
C ARG A 48 -16.14 2.77 3.21
N VAL A 49 -16.05 1.64 3.87
CA VAL A 49 -15.87 0.33 3.27
C VAL A 49 -17.05 -0.54 3.68
N THR A 50 -17.61 -1.26 2.70
CA THR A 50 -18.61 -2.31 2.88
C THR A 50 -18.08 -3.56 2.20
N GLN A 51 -18.07 -4.67 2.93
CA GLN A 51 -17.59 -5.96 2.43
C GLN A 51 -18.39 -7.11 3.06
N PRO A 52 -18.40 -8.31 2.45
CA PRO A 52 -18.95 -9.50 3.08
C PRO A 52 -18.29 -9.77 4.44
N GLN A 53 -19.09 -10.26 5.39
CA GLN A 53 -18.58 -10.75 6.66
C GLN A 53 -17.99 -12.15 6.48
N PHE A 54 -16.79 -12.36 7.01
CA PHE A 54 -16.13 -13.66 6.98
C PHE A 54 -16.97 -14.71 7.72
N GLY A 55 -17.12 -15.87 7.08
CA GLY A 55 -17.83 -17.02 7.63
C GLY A 55 -19.35 -16.83 7.76
N GLN A 56 -19.92 -15.72 7.27
CA GLN A 56 -21.36 -15.45 7.36
C GLN A 56 -21.92 -14.99 6.01
N THR A 57 -22.53 -15.95 5.28
CA THR A 57 -23.16 -15.67 3.99
C THR A 57 -24.29 -14.65 4.13
N GLY A 58 -24.23 -13.58 3.34
CA GLY A 58 -25.28 -12.56 3.27
C GLY A 58 -25.20 -11.47 4.33
N GLN A 59 -24.28 -11.56 5.30
CA GLN A 59 -23.97 -10.43 6.18
C GLN A 59 -22.84 -9.58 5.61
N VAL A 60 -22.95 -8.27 5.77
CA VAL A 60 -21.93 -7.31 5.36
C VAL A 60 -21.44 -6.53 6.56
N VAL A 61 -20.14 -6.24 6.58
CA VAL A 61 -19.52 -5.38 7.59
C VAL A 61 -19.21 -4.04 6.95
N GLN A 62 -19.68 -2.98 7.60
CA GLN A 62 -19.41 -1.61 7.19
C GLN A 62 -18.55 -0.89 8.24
N TYR A 63 -17.48 -0.22 7.79
CA TYR A 63 -16.61 0.55 8.67
C TYR A 63 -15.92 1.69 7.92
N THR A 64 -15.26 2.58 8.65
CA THR A 64 -14.55 3.73 8.08
C THR A 64 -13.05 3.59 8.27
N ILE A 65 -12.30 3.88 7.22
CA ILE A 65 -10.85 3.95 7.20
C ILE A 65 -10.47 5.42 7.11
N GLN A 66 -9.77 5.93 8.11
CA GLN A 66 -9.30 7.32 8.09
C GLN A 66 -8.17 7.48 7.09
N MET A 67 -8.22 8.58 6.35
CA MET A 67 -7.20 8.99 5.39
C MET A 67 -6.45 10.20 5.93
N MET A 68 -5.13 10.21 5.75
CA MET A 68 -4.26 11.30 6.14
C MET A 68 -3.53 11.85 4.94
N LEU A 69 -3.51 13.18 4.83
CA LEU A 69 -2.74 13.90 3.83
C LEU A 69 -1.45 14.39 4.47
N THR A 70 -0.31 14.00 3.92
CA THR A 70 0.97 14.64 4.23
C THR A 70 1.25 15.64 3.14
N LYS A 71 1.17 16.94 3.45
CA LYS A 71 1.57 18.00 2.51
C LYS A 71 3.07 17.89 2.26
N MET A 72 3.48 17.63 1.01
CA MET A 72 4.88 17.74 0.58
C MET A 72 5.01 18.84 -0.48
N PRO A 73 6.20 19.46 -0.63
CA PRO A 73 6.43 20.55 -1.59
C PRO A 73 6.12 20.22 -3.06
N GLN A 74 6.08 18.93 -3.42
CA GLN A 74 5.92 18.45 -4.81
C GLN A 74 4.59 17.72 -5.05
N GLY A 75 3.62 17.87 -4.14
CA GLY A 75 2.34 17.16 -4.17
C GLY A 75 2.15 16.29 -2.92
N GLY A 76 0.93 16.26 -2.37
CA GLY A 76 0.68 15.55 -1.11
C GLY A 76 0.60 14.04 -1.28
N GLU A 77 1.26 13.28 -0.40
CA GLU A 77 1.09 11.84 -0.29
C GLU A 77 -0.10 11.52 0.63
N ARG A 78 -0.95 10.59 0.18
CA ARG A 78 -2.06 10.07 0.98
C ARG A 78 -1.64 8.80 1.70
N TRP A 79 -2.08 8.68 2.95
CA TRP A 79 -1.83 7.53 3.80
C TRP A 79 -3.13 7.06 4.45
N TRP A 80 -3.23 5.76 4.72
CA TRP A 80 -4.27 5.23 5.57
C TRP A 80 -3.85 5.28 7.04
N LYS A 81 -4.82 5.41 7.93
CA LYS A 81 -4.69 4.89 9.29
C LYS A 81 -5.27 3.50 9.33
N CYS A 82 -4.47 2.55 9.80
CA CYS A 82 -4.93 1.19 10.02
C CYS A 82 -6.13 1.22 11.01
N PRO A 83 -7.28 0.61 10.67
CA PRO A 83 -8.45 0.62 11.56
C PRO A 83 -8.26 -0.25 12.81
N VAL A 84 -7.21 -1.08 12.87
CA VAL A 84 -6.91 -1.95 14.01
C VAL A 84 -5.91 -1.30 14.98
N CYS A 85 -4.80 -0.77 14.48
CA CYS A 85 -3.71 -0.23 15.33
C CYS A 85 -3.48 1.27 15.17
N SER A 86 -4.30 1.95 14.37
CA SER A 86 -4.21 3.39 14.05
C SER A 86 -2.89 3.85 13.43
N SER A 87 -1.96 2.94 13.14
CA SER A 87 -0.68 3.26 12.52
C SER A 87 -0.88 3.81 11.10
N ARG A 88 -0.05 4.78 10.73
CA ARG A 88 0.03 5.31 9.37
C ARG A 88 0.64 4.26 8.44
N VAL A 89 -0.07 3.88 7.38
CA VAL A 89 0.37 2.88 6.39
C VAL A 89 -0.07 3.27 4.98
N ASN A 90 0.68 2.80 3.98
CA ASN A 90 0.28 2.98 2.58
C ASN A 90 -0.73 1.92 2.13
N ASP A 91 -0.60 0.70 2.67
CA ASP A 91 -1.30 -0.47 2.18
C ASP A 91 -2.13 -1.11 3.31
N LEU A 92 -3.37 -1.46 2.99
CA LEU A 92 -4.24 -2.26 3.83
C LEU A 92 -4.59 -3.57 3.12
N TYR A 93 -4.59 -4.65 3.87
CA TYR A 93 -4.81 -6.00 3.38
C TYR A 93 -6.09 -6.56 3.97
N LEU A 94 -6.82 -7.33 3.18
CA LEU A 94 -7.91 -8.17 3.62
C LEU A 94 -7.44 -9.62 3.50
N VAL A 95 -7.36 -10.31 4.63
CA VAL A 95 -6.95 -11.71 4.70
C VAL A 95 -8.17 -12.55 5.02
N ALA A 96 -8.21 -13.78 4.50
CA ALA A 96 -9.39 -14.63 4.57
C ALA A 96 -9.96 -14.80 5.99
N ASP A 97 -9.16 -14.73 7.05
CA ASP A 97 -9.61 -14.90 8.44
C ASP A 97 -10.11 -13.60 9.11
N ARG A 98 -10.48 -12.56 8.34
CA ARG A 98 -10.85 -11.25 8.88
C ARG A 98 -12.01 -10.55 8.17
N ASP A 99 -12.78 -9.84 8.99
CA ASP A 99 -13.88 -8.98 8.55
C ASP A 99 -13.46 -7.54 8.20
N ARG A 100 -12.18 -7.20 8.37
CA ARG A 100 -11.69 -5.83 8.24
C ARG A 100 -10.31 -5.76 7.64
N LEU A 101 -10.13 -4.80 6.74
CA LEU A 101 -8.87 -4.34 6.21
C LEU A 101 -7.93 -3.94 7.35
N ALA A 102 -6.69 -4.40 7.31
CA ALA A 102 -5.70 -4.05 8.31
C ALA A 102 -4.30 -3.95 7.71
N CYS A 103 -3.38 -3.32 8.44
CA CYS A 103 -2.01 -3.21 7.95
C CYS A 103 -1.29 -4.56 8.01
N ARG A 104 -0.19 -4.66 7.23
CA ARG A 104 0.71 -5.83 7.21
C ARG A 104 1.03 -6.39 8.60
N LYS A 105 1.36 -5.53 9.56
CA LYS A 105 1.73 -5.94 10.93
C LYS A 105 0.53 -6.56 11.67
N CYS A 106 -0.64 -5.94 11.57
CA CYS A 106 -1.87 -6.45 12.17
C CYS A 106 -2.27 -7.79 11.57
N CYS A 107 -2.12 -7.95 10.25
CA CYS A 107 -2.35 -9.22 9.54
C CYS A 107 -1.22 -10.23 9.73
N LYS A 108 -0.17 -9.92 10.51
CA LYS A 108 1.00 -10.77 10.73
C LYS A 108 1.68 -11.24 9.44
N LEU A 109 1.57 -10.45 8.37
CA LEU A 109 2.15 -10.78 7.07
C LEU A 109 3.66 -10.53 7.08
N VAL A 110 4.40 -11.46 6.51
CA VAL A 110 5.86 -11.39 6.35
C VAL A 110 6.22 -11.35 4.87
N TYR A 111 7.29 -10.64 4.51
CA TYR A 111 7.78 -10.69 3.13
C TYR A 111 8.52 -12.00 2.87
N GLN A 112 8.21 -12.65 1.76
CA GLN A 112 8.90 -13.87 1.35
C GLN A 112 10.40 -13.65 1.12
N SER A 113 10.79 -12.44 0.68
CA SER A 113 12.19 -12.03 0.50
C SER A 113 13.06 -12.07 1.76
N ARG A 114 12.47 -12.18 2.96
CA ARG A 114 13.21 -12.37 4.21
C ARG A 114 13.57 -13.83 4.49
N TYR A 115 12.90 -14.78 3.82
CA TYR A 115 13.08 -16.22 4.01
C TYR A 115 13.88 -16.88 2.90
N THR A 116 14.08 -16.19 1.78
CA THR A 116 14.98 -16.66 0.71
C THR A 116 16.41 -16.17 1.00
N PRO A 117 17.40 -17.08 1.12
CA PRO A 117 18.79 -16.67 1.21
C PRO A 117 19.16 -15.91 -0.07
N GLN A 118 19.43 -14.60 0.06
CA GLN A 118 19.84 -13.80 -1.08
C GLN A 118 21.16 -14.35 -1.62
N LYS A 119 21.18 -14.84 -2.87
CA LYS A 119 22.44 -15.04 -3.59
C LYS A 119 23.20 -13.72 -3.55
N PRO A 120 24.51 -13.71 -3.20
CA PRO A 120 25.26 -12.48 -3.02
C PRO A 120 25.17 -11.64 -4.28
N LYS A 121 24.58 -10.44 -4.16
CA LYS A 121 24.52 -9.46 -5.25
C LYS A 121 25.96 -9.14 -5.65
N ARG A 122 26.41 -9.65 -6.81
CA ARG A 122 27.67 -9.23 -7.44
C ARG A 122 27.62 -7.70 -7.54
N ARG A 123 28.39 -7.00 -6.68
CA ARG A 123 28.59 -5.56 -6.76
C ARG A 123 29.02 -5.23 -8.18
N ARG A 124 28.13 -4.64 -8.99
CA ARG A 124 28.53 -3.98 -10.24
C ARG A 124 29.50 -2.87 -9.84
N LYS A 125 30.80 -3.08 -10.08
CA LYS A 125 31.81 -2.02 -9.96
C LYS A 125 31.34 -0.88 -10.86
N ARG A 126 30.89 0.23 -10.26
CA ARG A 126 30.73 1.49 -10.97
C ARG A 126 32.12 1.87 -11.48
N ALA A 127 32.34 1.78 -12.79
CA ALA A 127 33.52 2.34 -13.40
C ALA A 127 33.49 3.86 -13.15
N GLN A 128 34.37 4.33 -12.24
CA GLN A 128 34.68 5.74 -12.11
C GLN A 128 35.44 6.14 -13.38
N GLN A 129 34.73 6.62 -14.40
CA GLN A 129 35.34 7.40 -15.46
C GLN A 129 35.66 8.78 -14.88
N SER A 130 36.89 8.90 -14.36
CA SER A 130 37.51 10.19 -14.08
C SER A 130 37.73 10.92 -15.40
N HIS A 131 36.82 11.82 -15.77
CA HIS A 131 37.14 12.85 -16.75
C HIS A 131 38.14 13.81 -16.09
N ARG A 132 39.43 13.60 -16.38
CA ARG A 132 40.48 14.61 -16.16
C ARG A 132 40.19 15.77 -17.11
N LEU A 133 39.91 16.95 -16.56
CA LEU A 133 40.06 18.22 -17.25
C LEU A 133 41.57 18.50 -17.42
N PRO A 134 42.07 18.84 -18.61
CA PRO A 134 43.37 19.49 -18.71
C PRO A 134 43.22 20.95 -18.31
N SER A 135 43.83 21.33 -17.18
CA SER A 135 44.16 22.72 -16.87
C SER A 135 45.38 23.12 -17.70
N LEU A 136 45.23 24.06 -18.63
CA LEU A 136 46.36 24.84 -19.12
C LEU A 136 45.93 26.31 -19.21
N LEU A 137 46.38 27.07 -18.22
CA LEU A 137 46.55 28.52 -18.27
C LEU A 137 48.03 28.80 -18.53
N ALA A 138 48.28 29.89 -19.27
CA ALA A 138 49.48 30.72 -19.30
C ALA A 138 50.78 30.12 -19.87
N HIS A 139 51.24 30.62 -21.02
CA HIS A 139 52.02 31.86 -21.08
C HIS A 139 51.88 32.52 -22.46
#